data_AF-A0A812WAK2-F1
#
_entry.id   AF-A0A812WAK2-F1
#
_cell.length_a   1.000
_cell.length_b   1.000
_cell.length_c   1.000
_cell.angle_alpha   90.00
_cell.angle_beta   90.00
_cell.angle_gamma   90.00
#
_symmetry.space_group_name_H-M   'P 1'
#
loop_
_entity.id
_entity.type
_entity.pdbx_description
1 polymer ?
#
loop_
_entity_poly.entity_id
_entity_poly.type
_entity_poly.pdbx_seq_one_letter_code
_entity_poly.pdbx_strand_id
1 'polypeptide(L)'
;MLQIDRTATLEQVKRAYRSLAIKMHPDKGGNHKAFCALQLAFDVLQDEVERQHYDRELRESRSRDGQVGHAVESGPVVQPAAVNPVMLRDALTGTPPKHWPEMLKELLTDNLKTLQGFLNMTQQRQNEIVKEHQEKNPQHSKAGVPGITRSGNFYYAKASRANISINSKPATLVEAIDANIALKQIWNIVKKYPDDLEGGLRRAVKERREIDQDTIFFMRFRLDFRWESVRVTTPQRSDVDSLLRDRRTLLKLAERRASKEEFLKAQQAMRENAQEELVAQRNHTSVRQQLVAEVAREVLWRHSADSRSLLSLKNRADEAASDPESSDSDSSSSSSSS
;
A
#
# COMPACT_ATOMS: atom_id res chain seq x y z
N MET A 1 11.80 2.28 25.08
CA MET A 1 12.63 2.29 23.85
C MET A 1 12.28 3.42 22.87
N LEU A 2 11.01 3.58 22.47
CA LEU A 2 10.61 4.62 21.49
C LEU A 2 10.51 6.05 22.09
N GLN A 3 10.74 6.21 23.40
CA GLN A 3 10.62 7.49 24.13
C GLN A 3 9.24 8.14 24.01
N ILE A 4 8.18 7.32 24.05
CA ILE A 4 6.79 7.74 23.97
C ILE A 4 6.04 7.32 25.23
N ASP A 5 4.92 7.99 25.50
CA ASP A 5 4.01 7.62 26.58
C ASP A 5 3.29 6.28 26.27
N ARG A 6 2.95 5.52 27.31
CA ARG A 6 2.16 4.28 27.19
C ARG A 6 0.81 4.54 26.51
N THR A 7 0.22 5.72 26.69
CA THR A 7 -1.06 6.11 26.06
C THR A 7 -0.87 6.69 24.66
N ALA A 8 0.33 6.65 24.07
CA ALA A 8 0.59 7.22 22.75
C ALA A 8 -0.29 6.59 21.66
N THR A 9 -0.83 7.39 20.76
CA THR A 9 -1.61 6.89 19.63
C THR A 9 -0.73 6.14 18.63
N LEU A 10 -1.32 5.30 17.77
CA LEU A 10 -0.57 4.59 16.72
C LEU A 10 0.22 5.56 15.82
N GLU A 11 -0.33 6.74 15.54
CA GLU A 11 0.37 7.76 14.75
C GLU A 11 1.59 8.34 15.48
N GLN A 12 1.51 8.54 16.80
CA GLN A 12 2.67 8.94 17.60
C GLN A 12 3.73 7.83 17.64
N VAL A 13 3.32 6.56 17.76
CA VAL A 13 4.21 5.39 17.69
C VAL A 13 4.95 5.36 16.35
N LYS A 14 4.22 5.47 15.23
CA LYS A 14 4.82 5.51 13.87
C LYS A 14 5.78 6.68 13.71
N ARG A 15 5.40 7.88 14.16
CA ARG A 15 6.24 9.08 14.08
C ARG A 15 7.56 8.92 14.85
N ALA A 16 7.48 8.46 16.09
CA ALA A 16 8.67 8.19 16.91
C ALA A 16 9.56 7.12 16.27
N TYR A 17 8.95 6.03 15.77
CA TYR A 17 9.66 4.97 15.06
C TYR A 17 10.37 5.51 13.81
N ARG A 18 9.70 6.28 12.94
CA ARG A 18 10.32 6.87 11.73
C ARG A 18 11.56 7.70 12.08
N SER A 19 11.42 8.61 13.06
CA SER A 19 12.51 9.50 13.50
C SER A 19 13.72 8.71 14.01
N LEU A 20 13.48 7.69 14.84
CA LEU A 20 14.53 6.83 15.36
C LEU A 20 15.11 5.91 14.29
N ALA A 21 14.28 5.34 13.41
CA ALA A 21 14.71 4.42 12.36
C ALA A 21 15.66 5.10 11.37
N ILE A 22 15.42 6.35 10.98
CA ILE A 22 16.34 7.12 10.13
C ILE A 22 17.69 7.33 10.83
N LYS A 23 17.68 7.69 12.12
CA LYS A 23 18.91 7.94 12.90
C LYS A 23 19.70 6.66 13.18
N MET A 24 19.00 5.55 13.40
CA MET A 24 19.59 4.27 13.82
C MET A 24 19.91 3.34 12.65
N HIS A 25 19.50 3.66 11.42
CA HIS A 25 19.79 2.84 10.25
C HIS A 25 21.31 2.78 9.98
N PRO A 26 21.88 1.61 9.66
CA PRO A 26 23.32 1.47 9.37
C PRO A 26 23.83 2.40 8.26
N ASP A 27 23.07 2.62 7.18
CA ASP A 27 23.42 3.59 6.12
C ASP A 27 23.58 5.04 6.62
N LYS A 28 23.07 5.38 7.80
CA LYS A 28 23.22 6.70 8.44
C LYS A 28 24.23 6.68 9.61
N GLY A 29 25.03 5.61 9.73
CA GLY A 29 26.01 5.43 10.80
C GLY A 29 25.46 4.82 12.08
N GLY A 30 24.23 4.29 12.06
CA GLY A 30 23.60 3.66 13.21
C GLY A 30 24.00 2.19 13.44
N ASN A 31 23.54 1.62 14.55
CA ASN A 31 23.88 0.25 14.97
C ASN A 31 22.79 -0.76 14.59
N HIS A 32 23.18 -1.85 13.92
CA HIS A 32 22.26 -2.90 13.46
C HIS A 32 21.44 -3.53 14.61
N LYS A 33 22.08 -3.89 15.74
CA LYS A 33 21.36 -4.49 16.88
C LYS A 33 20.35 -3.53 17.48
N ALA A 34 20.72 -2.25 17.57
CA ALA A 34 19.84 -1.21 18.08
C ALA A 34 18.63 -0.99 17.15
N PHE A 35 18.85 -1.02 15.83
CA PHE A 35 17.77 -0.98 14.84
C PHE A 35 16.84 -2.19 14.96
N CYS A 36 17.38 -3.40 15.10
CA CYS A 36 16.58 -4.61 15.29
C CYS A 36 15.70 -4.53 16.54
N ALA A 37 16.25 -4.03 17.66
CA ALA A 37 15.46 -3.82 18.87
C ALA A 37 14.36 -2.76 18.66
N LEU A 38 14.64 -1.68 17.90
CA LEU A 38 13.66 -0.64 17.61
C LEU A 38 12.50 -1.22 16.79
N GLN A 39 12.84 -2.04 15.82
CA GLN A 39 11.87 -2.73 14.97
C GLN A 39 11.00 -3.71 15.77
N LEU A 40 11.58 -4.48 16.69
CA LEU A 40 10.80 -5.38 17.55
C LEU A 40 9.83 -4.61 18.45
N ALA A 41 10.29 -3.51 19.06
CA ALA A 41 9.42 -2.67 19.88
C ALA A 41 8.27 -2.07 19.05
N PHE A 42 8.55 -1.60 17.83
CA PHE A 42 7.52 -1.12 16.94
C PHE A 42 6.54 -2.22 16.50
N ASP A 43 7.02 -3.44 16.26
CA ASP A 43 6.19 -4.58 15.84
C ASP A 43 5.15 -4.97 16.87
N VAL A 44 5.48 -4.87 18.16
CA VAL A 44 4.52 -5.05 19.25
C VAL A 44 3.54 -3.89 19.31
N LEU A 45 4.04 -2.64 19.26
CA LEU A 45 3.20 -1.45 19.49
C LEU A 45 2.28 -1.08 18.31
N GLN A 46 2.59 -1.52 17.08
CA GLN A 46 1.77 -1.26 15.91
C GLN A 46 0.60 -2.24 15.73
N ASP A 47 0.69 -3.41 16.38
CA ASP A 47 -0.36 -4.41 16.39
C ASP A 47 -1.20 -4.21 17.65
N GLU A 48 -2.48 -3.87 17.48
CA GLU A 48 -3.37 -3.54 18.58
C GLU A 48 -3.52 -4.70 19.58
N VAL A 49 -3.52 -5.94 19.10
CA VAL A 49 -3.65 -7.11 19.98
C VAL A 49 -2.36 -7.32 20.76
N GLU A 50 -1.21 -7.32 20.08
CA GLU A 50 0.10 -7.47 20.75
C GLU A 50 0.35 -6.34 21.75
N ARG A 51 -0.02 -5.11 21.40
CA ARG A 51 0.07 -3.94 22.29
C ARG A 51 -0.78 -4.12 23.54
N GLN A 52 -2.03 -4.58 23.42
CA GLN A 52 -2.89 -4.83 24.58
C GLN A 52 -2.31 -5.91 25.51
N HIS A 53 -1.72 -6.96 24.93
CA HIS A 53 -1.01 -7.99 25.69
C HIS A 53 0.19 -7.40 26.44
N TYR A 54 1.02 -6.64 25.75
CA TYR A 54 2.16 -5.94 26.36
C TYR A 54 1.74 -5.00 27.49
N ASP A 55 0.71 -4.17 27.26
CA ASP A 55 0.19 -3.24 28.27
C ASP A 55 -0.36 -3.96 29.51
N ARG A 56 -0.96 -5.15 29.34
CA ARG A 56 -1.41 -6.00 30.46
C ARG A 56 -0.22 -6.53 31.26
N GLU A 57 0.79 -7.10 30.60
CA GLU A 57 2.01 -7.59 31.27
C GLU A 57 2.71 -6.47 32.06
N LEU A 58 2.75 -5.25 31.50
CA LEU A 58 3.31 -4.10 32.19
C LEU A 58 2.52 -3.69 33.45
N ARG A 59 1.18 -3.83 33.43
CA ARG A 59 0.34 -3.56 34.62
C ARG A 59 0.55 -4.63 35.69
N GLU A 60 0.56 -5.90 35.29
CA GLU A 60 0.75 -7.04 36.20
C GLU A 60 2.12 -7.00 36.88
N SER A 61 3.16 -6.67 36.12
CA SER A 61 4.54 -6.53 36.63
C SER A 61 4.81 -5.21 37.37
N ARG A 62 3.82 -4.30 37.47
CA ARG A 62 3.98 -2.94 38.02
C ARG A 62 5.15 -2.16 37.38
N SER A 63 5.42 -2.43 36.10
CA SER A 63 6.50 -1.78 35.36
C SER A 63 6.20 -0.30 35.11
N ARG A 64 7.24 0.53 35.30
CA ARG A 64 7.21 1.98 35.02
C ARG A 64 7.47 2.32 33.55
N ASP A 65 7.68 1.31 32.69
CA ASP A 65 7.93 1.57 31.26
C ASP A 65 6.76 2.33 30.62
N GLY A 66 7.08 3.40 29.89
CA GLY A 66 6.11 4.29 29.27
C GLY A 66 5.30 5.20 30.20
N GLN A 67 5.58 5.25 31.52
CA GLN A 67 4.87 6.13 32.46
C GLN A 67 5.45 7.56 32.54
N VAL A 68 6.64 7.78 31.97
CA VAL A 68 7.30 9.08 31.91
C VAL A 68 7.74 9.32 30.46
N GLY A 69 6.76 9.45 29.57
CA GLY A 69 7.00 9.83 28.18
C GLY A 69 7.12 11.34 28.05
N HIS A 70 8.05 11.82 27.21
CA HIS A 70 7.89 13.17 26.67
C HIS A 70 6.67 13.18 25.76
N ALA A 71 5.79 14.17 25.91
CA ALA A 71 4.70 14.37 24.98
C ALA A 71 5.30 14.56 23.58
N VAL A 72 5.11 13.58 22.70
CA VAL A 72 5.42 13.77 21.27
C VAL A 72 4.42 14.80 20.79
N GLU A 73 4.87 16.04 20.58
CA GLU A 73 4.05 17.12 20.06
C GLU A 73 3.25 16.62 18.85
N SER A 74 1.94 16.85 18.91
CA SER A 74 1.00 16.63 17.82
C SER A 74 1.24 17.67 16.72
N GLY A 75 2.39 17.57 16.05
CA GLY A 75 2.64 18.27 14.79
C GLY A 75 1.65 17.81 13.71
N PRO A 76 1.46 18.63 12.65
CA PRO A 76 0.45 18.40 11.63
C PRO A 76 0.54 16.99 11.05
N VAL A 77 -0.62 16.39 10.78
CA VAL A 77 -0.73 15.17 9.99
C VAL A 77 -0.07 15.46 8.65
N VAL A 78 1.08 14.82 8.37
CA VAL A 78 1.73 14.90 7.07
C VAL A 78 0.73 14.32 6.08
N GLN A 79 0.18 15.17 5.21
CA GLN A 79 -0.66 14.72 4.11
C GLN A 79 0.14 13.67 3.32
N PRO A 80 -0.50 12.60 2.80
CA PRO A 80 0.21 11.62 2.00
C PRO A 80 0.99 12.36 0.91
N ALA A 81 2.30 12.18 0.91
CA ALA A 81 3.15 12.90 -0.03
C ALA A 81 2.68 12.58 -1.44
N ALA A 82 2.60 13.60 -2.31
CA ALA A 82 2.31 13.38 -3.72
C ALA A 82 3.31 12.35 -4.26
N VAL A 83 2.79 11.24 -4.79
CA VAL A 83 3.65 10.12 -5.20
C VAL A 83 4.53 10.58 -6.35
N ASN A 84 5.80 10.20 -6.32
CA ASN A 84 6.69 10.49 -7.43
C ASN A 84 6.12 9.88 -8.74
N PRO A 85 5.82 10.68 -9.78
CA PRO A 85 5.25 10.17 -11.02
C PRO A 85 6.19 9.20 -11.76
N VAL A 86 7.50 9.28 -11.51
CA VAL A 86 8.48 8.29 -12.03
C VAL A 86 8.18 6.91 -11.46
N MET A 87 7.89 6.82 -10.16
CA MET A 87 7.54 5.55 -9.51
C MET A 87 6.23 5.00 -10.05
N LEU A 88 5.21 5.84 -10.24
CA LEU A 88 3.92 5.42 -10.81
C LEU A 88 4.05 4.93 -12.25
N ARG A 89 4.83 5.64 -13.09
CA ARG A 89 5.13 5.18 -14.45
C ARG A 89 5.83 3.83 -14.43
N ASP A 90 6.93 3.69 -13.69
CA ASP A 90 7.71 2.45 -13.64
C ASP A 90 6.86 1.30 -13.09
N ALA A 91 5.96 1.63 -12.15
CA ALA A 91 5.00 0.70 -11.61
C ALA A 91 4.03 0.17 -12.68
N LEU A 92 3.32 1.08 -13.34
CA LEU A 92 2.31 0.71 -14.32
C LEU A 92 2.94 0.02 -15.53
N THR A 93 4.06 0.54 -16.04
CA THR A 93 4.80 -0.08 -17.16
C THR A 93 5.38 -1.45 -16.84
N GLY A 94 5.67 -1.76 -15.57
CA GLY A 94 6.10 -3.09 -15.12
C GLY A 94 4.95 -4.03 -14.75
N THR A 95 3.70 -3.62 -15.01
CA THR A 95 2.48 -4.39 -14.77
C THR A 95 1.76 -4.65 -16.10
N PRO A 96 1.21 -5.86 -16.31
CA PRO A 96 0.45 -6.16 -17.53
C PRO A 96 -0.70 -5.16 -17.74
N PRO A 97 -0.89 -4.62 -18.97
CA PRO A 97 -1.90 -3.60 -19.24
C PRO A 97 -3.33 -3.97 -18.82
N LYS A 98 -3.67 -5.27 -18.87
CA LYS A 98 -4.95 -5.80 -18.40
C LYS A 98 -5.28 -5.46 -16.93
N HIS A 99 -4.27 -5.16 -16.10
CA HIS A 99 -4.46 -4.81 -14.69
C HIS A 99 -4.50 -3.30 -14.44
N TRP A 100 -4.15 -2.47 -15.43
CA TRP A 100 -4.11 -1.01 -15.24
C TRP A 100 -5.47 -0.41 -14.85
N PRO A 101 -6.62 -0.79 -15.44
CA PRO A 101 -7.89 -0.16 -15.11
C PRO A 101 -8.22 -0.21 -13.62
N GLU A 102 -8.04 -1.36 -12.97
CA GLU A 102 -8.28 -1.50 -11.53
C GLU A 102 -7.25 -0.73 -10.70
N MET A 103 -5.97 -0.76 -11.09
CA MET A 103 -4.93 0.01 -10.41
C MET A 103 -5.12 1.52 -10.51
N LEU A 104 -5.60 2.02 -11.65
CA LEU A 104 -5.85 3.44 -11.85
C LEU A 104 -7.06 3.92 -11.04
N LYS A 105 -8.09 3.08 -10.86
CA LYS A 105 -9.22 3.37 -9.95
C LYS A 105 -8.75 3.52 -8.50
N GLU A 106 -7.75 2.75 -8.09
CA GLU A 106 -7.18 2.80 -6.74
C GLU A 106 -6.34 4.07 -6.50
N LEU A 107 -5.86 4.76 -7.55
CA LEU A 107 -5.04 5.96 -7.39
C LEU A 107 -5.87 7.18 -6.92
N LEU A 108 -5.28 7.97 -6.02
CA LEU A 108 -5.83 9.28 -5.64
C LEU A 108 -5.88 10.19 -6.87
N THR A 109 -6.89 11.06 -6.93
CA THR A 109 -7.10 11.98 -8.05
C THR A 109 -5.89 12.88 -8.29
N ASP A 110 -5.22 13.34 -7.23
CA ASP A 110 -4.02 14.17 -7.36
C ASP A 110 -2.82 13.39 -7.88
N ASN A 111 -2.70 12.11 -7.53
CA ASN A 111 -1.64 11.23 -8.06
C ASN A 111 -1.89 10.91 -9.55
N LEU A 112 -3.15 10.71 -9.95
CA LEU A 112 -3.52 10.57 -11.36
C LEU A 112 -3.21 11.83 -12.17
N LYS A 113 -3.55 13.02 -11.65
CA LYS A 113 -3.23 14.30 -12.30
C LYS A 113 -1.73 14.51 -12.42
N THR A 114 -0.99 14.20 -11.35
CA THR A 114 0.48 14.25 -11.32
C THR A 114 1.08 13.31 -12.37
N LEU A 115 0.59 12.07 -12.46
CA LEU A 115 1.02 11.11 -13.46
C LEU A 115 0.68 11.56 -14.89
N GLN A 116 -0.53 12.05 -15.13
CA GLN A 116 -0.96 12.55 -16.44
C GLN A 116 -0.08 13.71 -16.91
N GLY A 117 0.14 14.70 -16.04
CA GLY A 117 1.01 15.84 -16.31
C GLY A 117 2.42 15.38 -16.67
N PHE A 118 2.99 14.45 -15.89
CA PHE A 118 4.31 13.88 -16.17
C PHE A 118 4.36 13.15 -17.52
N LEU A 119 3.40 12.27 -17.82
CA LEU A 119 3.36 11.48 -19.05
C LEU A 119 3.25 12.34 -20.32
N ASN A 120 2.61 13.51 -20.20
CA ASN A 120 2.46 14.49 -21.29
C ASN A 120 3.69 15.39 -21.50
N MET A 121 4.66 15.38 -20.59
CA MET A 121 5.92 16.13 -20.76
C MET A 121 6.78 15.57 -21.91
N THR A 122 7.66 16.42 -22.44
CA THR A 122 8.68 15.99 -23.41
C THR A 122 9.59 14.93 -22.80
N GLN A 123 10.09 14.01 -23.62
CA GLN A 123 10.98 12.93 -23.17
C GLN A 123 12.23 13.49 -22.48
N GLN A 124 12.77 14.61 -22.97
CA GLN A 124 13.91 15.29 -22.34
C GLN A 124 13.60 15.72 -20.91
N ARG A 125 12.45 16.40 -20.70
CA ARG A 125 12.06 16.88 -19.37
C ARG A 125 11.82 15.71 -18.40
N GLN A 126 11.24 14.62 -18.88
CA GLN A 126 11.08 13.42 -18.06
C GLN A 126 12.43 12.81 -17.65
N ASN A 127 13.40 12.78 -18.56
CA ASN A 127 14.74 12.27 -18.26
C ASN A 127 15.47 13.14 -17.23
N GLU A 128 15.31 14.46 -17.29
CA GLU A 128 15.83 15.39 -16.29
C GLU A 128 15.24 15.10 -14.90
N ILE A 129 13.91 14.95 -14.79
CA ILE A 129 13.25 14.63 -13.51
C ILE A 129 13.75 13.29 -12.94
N VAL A 130 13.92 12.27 -13.80
CA VAL A 130 14.49 10.97 -13.39
C VAL A 130 15.91 11.15 -12.85
N LYS A 131 16.74 11.96 -13.53
CA LYS A 131 18.11 12.23 -13.12
C LYS A 131 18.19 13.00 -11.82
N GLU A 132 17.42 14.07 -11.66
CA GLU A 132 17.30 14.85 -10.42
C GLU A 132 16.89 13.95 -9.23
N HIS A 133 15.97 13.01 -9.47
CA HIS A 133 15.55 12.05 -8.45
C HIS A 133 16.67 11.07 -8.07
N GLN A 134 17.47 10.62 -9.05
CA GLN A 134 18.63 9.76 -8.80
C GLN A 134 19.76 10.50 -8.06
N GLU A 135 20.02 11.76 -8.38
CA GLU A 135 21.06 12.58 -7.74
C GLU A 135 20.74 12.86 -6.26
N LYS A 136 19.45 12.99 -5.90
CA LYS A 136 19.00 13.13 -4.51
C LYS A 136 19.18 11.87 -3.66
N ASN A 137 19.49 10.71 -4.26
CA ASN A 137 19.73 9.43 -3.57
C ASN A 137 21.15 8.90 -3.83
N PRO A 138 22.19 9.47 -3.18
CA PRO A 138 23.57 9.08 -3.42
C PRO A 138 23.86 7.60 -3.08
N GLN A 139 24.82 7.04 -3.79
CA GLN A 139 25.30 5.67 -3.63
C GLN A 139 26.01 5.50 -2.28
N HIS A 140 25.43 4.73 -1.37
CA HIS A 140 26.11 4.24 -0.18
C HIS A 140 26.00 2.72 -0.15
N SER A 141 27.11 2.04 0.03
CA SER A 141 27.14 0.59 0.22
C SER A 141 27.13 0.24 1.71
N LYS A 142 26.39 -0.83 2.04
CA LYS A 142 26.45 -1.66 3.26
C LYS A 142 25.57 -1.21 4.44
N ALA A 143 24.38 -1.81 4.54
CA ALA A 143 24.07 -2.96 5.41
C ALA A 143 22.53 -3.09 5.49
N GLY A 144 21.99 -4.25 5.09
CA GLY A 144 20.56 -4.51 5.23
C GLY A 144 20.18 -4.68 6.70
N VAL A 145 19.00 -4.20 7.05
CA VAL A 145 18.33 -4.48 8.32
C VAL A 145 17.09 -5.36 8.05
N PRO A 146 16.54 -6.06 9.06
CA PRO A 146 15.38 -6.91 8.83
C PRO A 146 14.23 -6.16 8.15
N GLY A 147 13.78 -6.65 7.00
CA GLY A 147 12.69 -6.03 6.24
C GLY A 147 13.04 -4.76 5.46
N ILE A 148 14.25 -4.20 5.57
CA ILE A 148 14.73 -3.11 4.70
C ILE A 148 16.14 -3.45 4.22
N THR A 149 16.28 -3.69 2.93
CA THR A 149 17.57 -3.98 2.31
C THR A 149 17.86 -2.97 1.22
N ARG A 150 19.14 -2.70 1.00
CA ARG A 150 19.61 -1.88 -0.13
C ARG A 150 20.26 -2.79 -1.16
N SER A 151 19.87 -2.65 -2.43
CA SER A 151 20.50 -3.37 -3.54
C SER A 151 20.72 -2.41 -4.71
N GLY A 152 21.99 -2.10 -4.97
CA GLY A 152 22.39 -1.05 -5.90
C GLY A 152 21.90 0.33 -5.43
N ASN A 153 21.23 1.04 -6.34
CA ASN A 153 20.71 2.39 -6.07
C ASN A 153 19.29 2.38 -5.47
N PHE A 154 18.76 1.21 -5.10
CA PHE A 154 17.38 1.06 -4.66
C PHE A 154 17.30 0.47 -3.27
N TYR A 155 16.30 0.94 -2.53
CA TYR A 155 15.86 0.27 -1.31
C TYR A 155 14.77 -0.74 -1.65
N TYR A 156 14.66 -1.74 -0.76
CA TYR A 156 13.65 -2.77 -0.82
C TYR A 156 13.07 -2.94 0.57
N ALA A 157 11.78 -2.69 0.72
CA ALA A 157 11.04 -3.11 1.89
C ALA A 157 10.48 -4.51 1.67
N LYS A 158 10.53 -5.38 2.67
CA LYS A 158 10.01 -6.75 2.58
C LYS A 158 9.33 -7.17 3.88
N ALA A 159 8.12 -7.71 3.77
CA ALA A 159 7.45 -8.43 4.85
C ALA A 159 7.05 -9.83 4.36
N SER A 160 7.19 -10.83 5.23
CA SER A 160 6.85 -12.22 4.91
C SER A 160 6.04 -12.85 6.03
N ARG A 161 4.95 -13.54 5.68
CA ARG A 161 4.14 -14.35 6.60
C ARG A 161 3.37 -15.40 5.81
N ALA A 162 3.01 -16.53 6.43
CA ALA A 162 2.25 -17.60 5.79
C ALA A 162 2.84 -18.06 4.45
N ASN A 163 4.18 -18.15 4.37
CA ASN A 163 4.95 -18.47 3.15
C ASN A 163 4.79 -17.46 2.00
N ILE A 164 4.15 -16.33 2.21
CA ILE A 164 3.99 -15.27 1.23
C ILE A 164 4.94 -14.14 1.60
N SER A 165 5.72 -13.70 0.61
CA SER A 165 6.60 -12.54 0.69
C SER A 165 6.02 -11.41 -0.14
N ILE A 166 5.85 -10.24 0.48
CA ILE A 166 5.47 -9.00 -0.17
C ILE A 166 6.67 -8.06 -0.09
N ASN A 167 7.04 -7.45 -1.20
CA ASN A 167 8.13 -6.48 -1.24
C ASN A 167 7.74 -5.23 -2.02
N SER A 168 8.30 -4.09 -1.64
CA SER A 168 8.22 -2.84 -2.38
C SER A 168 9.64 -2.36 -2.71
N LYS A 169 9.77 -1.53 -3.75
CA LYS A 169 11.04 -0.96 -4.21
C LYS A 169 11.01 0.58 -4.14
N PRO A 170 11.05 1.15 -2.93
CA PRO A 170 11.10 2.59 -2.75
C PRO A 170 12.44 3.18 -3.19
N ALA A 171 12.44 4.48 -3.48
CA ALA A 171 13.61 5.18 -3.93
C ALA A 171 14.49 5.62 -2.77
N THR A 172 13.89 6.14 -1.69
CA THR A 172 14.63 6.66 -0.53
C THR A 172 14.58 5.71 0.67
N LEU A 173 15.49 5.91 1.63
CA LEU A 173 15.46 5.19 2.92
C LEU A 173 14.17 5.51 3.70
N VAL A 174 13.71 6.76 3.66
CA VAL A 174 12.50 7.19 4.37
C VAL A 174 11.28 6.44 3.82
N GLU A 175 11.13 6.44 2.50
CA GLU A 175 10.09 5.65 1.82
C GLU A 175 10.24 4.14 2.11
N ALA A 176 11.46 3.63 2.29
CA ALA A 176 11.70 2.24 2.67
C ALA A 176 11.23 1.91 4.08
N ILE A 177 11.41 2.83 5.02
CA ILE A 177 10.90 2.72 6.38
C ILE A 177 9.37 2.71 6.35
N ASP A 178 8.75 3.67 5.65
CA ASP A 178 7.30 3.76 5.54
C ASP A 178 6.70 2.57 4.80
N ALA A 179 7.36 2.09 3.73
CA ALA A 179 6.96 0.88 3.03
C ALA A 179 7.03 -0.36 3.94
N ASN A 180 8.06 -0.48 4.78
CA ASN A 180 8.14 -1.59 5.73
C ASN A 180 7.00 -1.55 6.75
N ILE A 181 6.64 -0.37 7.27
CA ILE A 181 5.48 -0.18 8.14
C ILE A 181 4.21 -0.65 7.42
N ALA A 182 3.94 -0.11 6.24
CA ALA A 182 2.75 -0.43 5.46
C ALA A 182 2.63 -1.93 5.12
N LEU A 183 3.74 -2.57 4.72
CA LEU A 183 3.77 -4.02 4.43
C LEU A 183 3.48 -4.88 5.66
N LYS A 184 3.90 -4.45 6.86
CA LYS A 184 3.56 -5.15 8.11
C LYS A 184 2.09 -4.98 8.47
N GLN A 185 1.53 -3.79 8.23
CA GLN A 185 0.12 -3.53 8.45
C GLN A 185 -0.80 -4.39 7.58
N ILE A 186 -0.38 -4.76 6.36
CA ILE A 186 -1.09 -5.77 5.55
C ILE A 186 -1.32 -7.04 6.37
N TRP A 187 -0.28 -7.54 7.05
CA TRP A 187 -0.39 -8.75 7.86
C TRP A 187 -1.24 -8.57 9.10
N ASN A 188 -1.23 -7.39 9.72
CA ASN A 188 -2.12 -7.09 10.85
C ASN A 188 -3.59 -7.09 10.43
N ILE A 189 -3.91 -6.63 9.22
CA ILE A 189 -5.28 -6.73 8.66
C ILE A 189 -5.62 -8.19 8.38
N VAL A 190 -4.72 -8.95 7.72
CA VAL A 190 -4.93 -10.38 7.41
C VAL A 190 -5.19 -11.20 8.67
N LYS A 191 -4.51 -10.92 9.79
CA LYS A 191 -4.72 -11.61 11.08
C LYS A 191 -6.17 -11.54 11.58
N LYS A 192 -6.93 -10.50 11.20
CA LYS A 192 -8.35 -10.36 11.57
C LYS A 192 -9.26 -11.37 10.86
N TYR A 193 -8.74 -12.09 9.87
CA TYR A 193 -9.45 -13.07 9.04
C TYR A 193 -8.73 -14.43 9.07
N PRO A 194 -8.67 -15.12 10.23
CA PRO A 194 -7.88 -16.36 10.38
C PRO A 194 -8.31 -17.48 9.44
N ASP A 195 -9.60 -17.55 9.09
CA ASP A 195 -10.18 -18.60 8.24
C ASP A 195 -10.25 -18.20 6.74
N ASP A 196 -9.91 -16.96 6.40
CA ASP A 196 -9.99 -16.42 5.04
C ASP A 196 -8.70 -15.67 4.66
N LEU A 197 -7.61 -16.42 4.48
CA LEU A 197 -6.33 -15.85 4.06
C LEU A 197 -6.43 -15.11 2.72
N GLU A 198 -7.14 -15.69 1.72
CA GLU A 198 -7.18 -15.13 0.37
C GLU A 198 -7.99 -13.82 0.34
N GLY A 199 -9.17 -13.79 0.95
CA GLY A 199 -10.00 -12.59 1.05
C GLY A 199 -9.44 -11.56 2.02
N GLY A 200 -8.83 -11.99 3.13
CA GLY A 200 -8.10 -11.12 4.05
C GLY A 200 -6.93 -10.41 3.36
N LEU A 201 -6.14 -11.14 2.55
CA LEU A 201 -5.02 -10.56 1.81
C LEU A 201 -5.47 -9.57 0.73
N ARG A 202 -6.54 -9.89 -0.03
CA ARG A 202 -7.12 -8.96 -1.02
C ARG A 202 -7.56 -7.65 -0.37
N ARG A 203 -8.30 -7.74 0.75
CA ARG A 203 -8.77 -6.57 1.51
C ARG A 203 -7.60 -5.73 2.00
N ALA A 204 -6.62 -6.38 2.65
CA ALA A 204 -5.46 -5.71 3.20
C ALA A 204 -4.62 -5.01 2.12
N VAL A 205 -4.38 -5.66 0.98
CA VAL A 205 -3.65 -5.06 -0.16
C VAL A 205 -4.39 -3.85 -0.70
N LYS A 206 -5.71 -3.95 -0.90
CA LYS A 206 -6.53 -2.84 -1.41
C LYS A 206 -6.50 -1.64 -0.45
N GLU A 207 -6.82 -1.88 0.83
CA GLU A 207 -6.85 -0.83 1.85
C GLU A 207 -5.50 -0.12 1.96
N ARG A 208 -4.40 -0.88 2.06
CA ARG A 208 -3.08 -0.27 2.19
C ARG A 208 -2.64 0.44 0.91
N ARG A 209 -3.04 -0.03 -0.27
CA ARG A 209 -2.76 0.64 -1.54
C ARG A 209 -3.51 1.97 -1.68
N GLU A 210 -4.72 2.08 -1.13
CA GLU A 210 -5.46 3.36 -1.10
C GLU A 210 -4.77 4.40 -0.19
N ILE A 211 -4.17 3.95 0.91
CA ILE A 211 -3.58 4.83 1.94
C ILE A 211 -2.11 5.17 1.64
N ASP A 212 -1.29 4.19 1.23
CA ASP A 212 0.17 4.28 1.16
C ASP A 212 0.70 4.27 -0.29
N GLN A 213 0.12 5.13 -1.14
CA GLN A 213 0.42 5.14 -2.58
C GLN A 213 1.87 5.47 -2.91
N ASP A 214 2.54 6.20 -2.03
CA ASP A 214 3.92 6.65 -2.18
C ASP A 214 4.95 5.54 -1.92
N THR A 215 4.56 4.51 -1.18
CA THR A 215 5.52 3.57 -0.59
C THR A 215 5.28 2.12 -1.00
N ILE A 216 4.03 1.66 -1.13
CA ILE A 216 3.73 0.25 -1.44
C ILE A 216 2.77 0.04 -2.61
N PHE A 217 2.40 1.10 -3.34
CA PHE A 217 1.58 0.94 -4.55
C PHE A 217 2.16 -0.12 -5.49
N PHE A 218 3.49 -0.18 -5.60
CA PHE A 218 4.21 -1.15 -6.42
C PHE A 218 4.70 -2.41 -5.70
N MET A 219 3.86 -2.94 -4.82
CA MET A 219 4.16 -4.19 -4.14
C MET A 219 4.24 -5.38 -5.12
N ARG A 220 5.24 -6.24 -4.91
CA ARG A 220 5.43 -7.52 -5.61
C ARG A 220 5.24 -8.67 -4.65
N PHE A 221 4.55 -9.69 -5.13
CA PHE A 221 4.16 -10.86 -4.37
C PHE A 221 4.95 -12.09 -4.80
N ARG A 222 5.29 -12.95 -3.85
CA ARG A 222 5.94 -14.24 -4.09
C ARG A 222 5.48 -15.23 -3.05
N LEU A 223 5.26 -16.49 -3.45
CA LEU A 223 4.92 -17.58 -2.55
C LEU A 223 6.10 -18.56 -2.49
N ASP A 224 6.53 -18.88 -1.28
CA ASP A 224 7.54 -19.88 -0.95
C ASP A 224 6.83 -21.14 -0.42
N PHE A 225 6.16 -21.87 -1.32
CA PHE A 225 5.34 -23.02 -1.01
C PHE A 225 6.17 -24.20 -0.49
N ARG A 226 5.67 -24.84 0.57
CA ARG A 226 6.27 -26.01 1.20
C ARG A 226 5.20 -27.06 1.42
N TRP A 227 5.46 -28.27 0.96
CA TRP A 227 4.58 -29.42 1.15
C TRP A 227 5.44 -30.69 1.17
N GLU A 228 5.39 -31.44 2.28
CA GLU A 228 6.28 -32.58 2.54
C GLU A 228 7.76 -32.24 2.30
N SER A 229 8.43 -32.94 1.36
CA SER A 229 9.81 -32.69 0.94
C SER A 229 9.93 -31.66 -0.20
N VAL A 230 8.82 -31.23 -0.78
CA VAL A 230 8.77 -30.32 -1.92
C VAL A 230 8.84 -28.86 -1.46
N ARG A 231 9.70 -28.09 -2.11
CA ARG A 231 9.81 -26.63 -1.95
C ARG A 231 9.72 -25.97 -3.31
N VAL A 232 8.74 -25.08 -3.48
CA VAL A 232 8.49 -24.36 -4.73
C VAL A 232 8.36 -22.88 -4.42
N THR A 233 9.23 -22.07 -5.02
CA THR A 233 9.10 -20.61 -5.02
C THR A 233 8.46 -20.14 -6.32
N THR A 234 7.32 -19.46 -6.25
CA THR A 234 6.64 -18.90 -7.44
C THR A 234 7.45 -17.74 -8.03
N PRO A 235 7.24 -17.37 -9.32
CA PRO A 235 7.70 -16.09 -9.84
C PRO A 235 7.11 -14.91 -9.05
N GLN A 236 7.71 -13.73 -9.21
CA GLN A 236 7.13 -12.51 -8.65
C GLN A 236 5.90 -12.08 -9.46
N ARG A 237 4.83 -11.70 -8.76
CA ARG A 237 3.61 -11.16 -9.34
C ARG A 237 3.42 -9.71 -8.94
N SER A 238 2.87 -8.87 -9.83
CA SER A 238 2.50 -7.47 -9.53
C SER A 238 1.13 -7.34 -8.88
N ASP A 239 0.29 -8.35 -8.98
CA ASP A 239 -1.05 -8.37 -8.42
C ASP A 239 -1.24 -9.57 -7.47
N VAL A 240 -2.05 -9.34 -6.44
CA VAL A 240 -2.34 -10.35 -5.42
C VAL A 240 -3.12 -11.53 -6.02
N ASP A 241 -3.91 -11.31 -7.07
CA ASP A 241 -4.75 -12.34 -7.66
C ASP A 241 -3.94 -13.40 -8.41
N SER A 242 -2.91 -12.99 -9.14
CA SER A 242 -1.95 -13.88 -9.76
C SER A 242 -1.21 -14.73 -8.74
N LEU A 243 -0.79 -14.14 -7.61
CA LEU A 243 -0.20 -14.90 -6.50
C LEU A 243 -1.17 -15.95 -5.96
N LEU A 244 -2.43 -15.56 -5.74
CA LEU A 244 -3.46 -16.47 -5.21
C LEU A 244 -3.82 -17.59 -6.20
N ARG A 245 -3.80 -17.30 -7.51
CA ARG A 245 -3.92 -18.33 -8.57
C ARG A 245 -2.78 -19.33 -8.53
N ASP A 246 -1.54 -18.85 -8.41
CA ASP A 246 -0.36 -19.72 -8.27
C ASP A 246 -0.47 -20.58 -7.00
N ARG A 247 -0.89 -19.98 -5.88
CA ARG A 247 -1.12 -20.68 -4.60
C ARG A 247 -2.16 -21.79 -4.74
N ARG A 248 -3.33 -21.49 -5.32
CA ARG A 248 -4.41 -22.45 -5.53
C ARG A 248 -3.97 -23.62 -6.41
N THR A 249 -3.15 -23.34 -7.42
CA THR A 249 -2.58 -24.38 -8.29
C THR A 249 -1.71 -25.34 -7.47
N LEU A 250 -0.81 -24.83 -6.64
CA LEU A 250 0.06 -25.66 -5.79
C LEU A 250 -0.71 -26.43 -4.71
N LEU A 251 -1.76 -25.83 -4.15
CA LEU A 251 -2.64 -26.54 -3.21
C LEU A 251 -3.37 -27.70 -3.87
N LYS A 252 -3.92 -27.52 -5.07
CA LYS A 252 -4.55 -28.63 -5.81
C LYS A 252 -3.58 -29.77 -6.10
N LEU A 253 -2.31 -29.46 -6.36
CA LEU A 253 -1.26 -30.48 -6.50
C LEU A 253 -1.02 -31.23 -5.18
N ALA A 254 -0.97 -30.49 -4.07
CA ALA A 254 -0.80 -31.08 -2.73
C ALA A 254 -1.99 -31.96 -2.33
N GLU A 255 -3.22 -31.51 -2.57
CA GLU A 255 -4.46 -32.24 -2.26
C GLU A 255 -4.51 -33.60 -2.96
N ARG A 256 -4.08 -33.67 -4.22
CA ARG A 256 -4.00 -34.92 -4.98
C ARG A 256 -2.69 -35.69 -4.79
N ARG A 257 -1.83 -35.25 -3.85
CA ARG A 257 -0.51 -35.83 -3.58
C ARG A 257 0.37 -35.99 -4.83
N ALA A 258 0.42 -34.94 -5.64
CA ALA A 258 1.19 -34.90 -6.88
C ALA A 258 2.70 -35.18 -6.66
N SER A 259 3.37 -35.67 -7.69
CA SER A 259 4.82 -35.91 -7.64
C SER A 259 5.63 -34.61 -7.62
N LYS A 260 6.88 -34.67 -7.14
CA LYS A 260 7.81 -33.54 -7.17
C LYS A 260 7.98 -32.96 -8.59
N GLU A 261 7.96 -33.80 -9.61
CA GLU A 261 8.08 -33.37 -11.02
C GLU A 261 6.89 -32.52 -11.46
N GLU A 262 5.68 -32.86 -11.01
CA GLU A 262 4.48 -32.10 -11.33
C GLU A 262 4.51 -30.70 -10.68
N PHE A 263 5.03 -30.59 -9.45
CA PHE A 263 5.28 -29.31 -8.79
C PHE A 263 6.29 -28.45 -9.55
N LEU A 264 7.39 -29.04 -10.03
CA LEU A 264 8.40 -28.33 -10.82
C LEU A 264 7.87 -27.90 -12.19
N LYS A 265 7.08 -28.76 -12.85
CA LYS A 265 6.39 -28.43 -14.11
C LYS A 265 5.42 -27.26 -13.92
N ALA A 266 4.64 -27.26 -12.83
CA ALA A 266 3.77 -26.14 -12.50
C ALA A 266 4.56 -24.86 -12.22
N GLN A 267 5.67 -24.93 -11.48
CA GLN A 267 6.55 -23.78 -11.26
C GLN A 267 7.08 -23.21 -12.59
N GLN A 268 7.48 -24.08 -13.52
CA GLN A 268 7.98 -23.67 -14.82
C GLN A 268 6.89 -22.99 -15.65
N ALA A 269 5.69 -23.57 -15.73
CA ALA A 269 4.55 -22.95 -16.40
C ALA A 269 4.17 -21.58 -15.79
N MET A 270 4.26 -21.43 -14.46
CA MET A 270 4.05 -20.15 -13.80
C MET A 270 5.09 -19.11 -14.25
N ARG A 271 6.37 -19.50 -14.36
CA ARG A 271 7.45 -18.62 -14.84
C ARG A 271 7.25 -18.20 -16.28
N GLU A 272 6.87 -19.13 -17.14
CA GLU A 272 6.57 -18.85 -18.56
C GLU A 272 5.42 -17.85 -18.68
N ASN A 273 4.31 -18.09 -17.97
CA ASN A 273 3.19 -17.15 -17.92
C ASN A 273 3.61 -15.77 -17.40
N ALA A 274 4.38 -15.70 -16.31
CA ALA A 274 4.88 -14.42 -15.78
C ALA A 274 5.80 -13.70 -16.78
N GLN A 275 6.60 -14.46 -17.53
CA GLN A 275 7.50 -13.92 -18.54
C GLN A 275 6.74 -13.44 -19.78
N GLU A 276 5.76 -14.20 -20.27
CA GLU A 276 4.87 -13.80 -21.38
C GLU A 276 4.15 -12.50 -21.05
N GLU A 277 3.62 -12.39 -19.84
CA GLU A 277 2.99 -11.18 -19.33
C GLU A 277 3.91 -9.95 -19.39
N LEU A 278 5.21 -10.13 -19.10
CA LEU A 278 6.24 -9.08 -19.21
C LEU A 278 6.69 -8.84 -20.66
N VAL A 279 6.83 -9.88 -21.48
CA VAL A 279 7.28 -9.77 -22.88
C VAL A 279 6.24 -9.05 -23.74
N ALA A 280 4.95 -9.25 -23.47
CA ALA A 280 3.88 -8.46 -24.09
C ALA A 280 4.05 -6.93 -23.89
N GLN A 281 4.90 -6.51 -22.94
CA GLN A 281 5.20 -5.11 -22.62
C GLN A 281 6.49 -4.57 -23.28
N ARG A 282 7.23 -5.38 -24.06
CA ARG A 282 8.58 -5.00 -24.55
C ARG A 282 8.61 -3.83 -25.55
N ASN A 283 7.50 -3.51 -26.21
CA ASN A 283 7.45 -2.31 -27.05
C ASN A 283 7.23 -1.05 -26.19
N HIS A 284 8.32 -0.52 -25.63
CA HIS A 284 8.30 0.62 -24.71
C HIS A 284 7.52 1.82 -25.25
N THR A 285 7.62 2.11 -26.55
CA THR A 285 6.87 3.20 -27.19
C THR A 285 5.37 2.91 -27.21
N SER A 286 4.98 1.68 -27.56
CA SER A 286 3.56 1.28 -27.58
C SER A 286 2.96 1.22 -26.17
N VAL A 287 3.69 0.66 -25.19
CA VAL A 287 3.25 0.60 -23.79
C VAL A 287 3.08 1.99 -23.20
N ARG A 288 3.99 2.92 -23.50
CA ARG A 288 3.86 4.32 -23.09
C ARG A 288 2.59 4.96 -23.68
N GLN A 289 2.34 4.80 -24.97
CA GLN A 289 1.16 5.37 -25.63
C GLN A 289 -0.14 4.79 -25.05
N GLN A 290 -0.18 3.47 -24.81
CA GLN A 290 -1.32 2.82 -24.16
C GLN A 290 -1.53 3.37 -22.74
N LEU A 291 -0.47 3.55 -21.96
CA LEU A 291 -0.56 4.08 -20.60
C LEU A 291 -1.08 5.52 -20.59
N VAL A 292 -0.60 6.37 -21.50
CA VAL A 292 -1.10 7.75 -21.68
C VAL A 292 -2.60 7.74 -21.96
N ALA A 293 -3.05 6.88 -22.88
CA ALA A 293 -4.46 6.78 -23.25
C ALA A 293 -5.33 6.29 -22.07
N GLU A 294 -4.86 5.30 -21.32
CA GLU A 294 -5.60 4.73 -20.19
C GLU A 294 -5.72 5.74 -19.03
N VAL A 295 -4.62 6.43 -18.69
CA VAL A 295 -4.63 7.49 -17.67
C VAL A 295 -5.56 8.63 -18.09
N ALA A 296 -5.51 9.06 -19.35
CA ALA A 296 -6.40 10.09 -19.86
C ALA A 296 -7.88 9.67 -19.77
N ARG A 297 -8.19 8.41 -20.07
CA ARG A 297 -9.55 7.86 -19.97
C ARG A 297 -10.07 7.91 -18.54
N GLU A 298 -9.29 7.43 -17.57
CA GLU A 298 -9.68 7.44 -16.15
C GLU A 298 -9.87 8.87 -15.63
N VAL A 299 -8.97 9.79 -15.98
CA VAL A 299 -9.09 11.20 -15.60
C VAL A 299 -10.36 11.81 -16.17
N LEU A 300 -10.67 11.60 -17.46
CA LEU A 300 -11.90 12.11 -18.08
C LEU A 300 -13.15 11.50 -17.43
N TRP A 301 -13.11 10.20 -17.12
CA TRP A 301 -14.21 9.53 -16.44
C TRP A 301 -14.53 10.18 -15.09
N ARG A 302 -13.51 10.46 -14.25
CA ARG A 302 -13.71 11.14 -12.96
C ARG A 302 -14.29 12.54 -13.10
N HIS A 303 -13.78 13.34 -14.04
CA HIS A 303 -14.34 14.67 -14.30
C HIS A 303 -15.82 14.61 -14.73
N SER A 304 -16.18 13.61 -15.56
CA SER A 304 -17.57 13.40 -15.97
C SER A 304 -18.48 12.93 -14.83
N ALA A 305 -17.95 12.16 -13.88
CA ALA A 305 -18.68 11.67 -12.73
C ALA A 305 -18.92 12.80 -11.71
N ASP A 306 -17.91 13.63 -11.46
CA ASP A 306 -18.03 14.81 -10.60
C ASP A 306 -19.04 15.81 -11.17
N SER A 307 -18.99 16.05 -12.48
CA SER A 307 -19.95 16.93 -13.17
C SER A 307 -21.38 16.42 -13.07
N ARG A 308 -21.60 15.10 -13.18
CA ARG A 308 -22.92 14.46 -13.00
C ARG A 308 -23.40 14.52 -11.55
N SER A 309 -22.50 14.34 -10.58
CA SER A 309 -22.80 14.48 -9.15
C SER A 309 -23.21 15.91 -8.82
N LEU A 310 -22.48 16.92 -9.30
CA LEU A 310 -22.81 18.32 -9.13
C LEU A 310 -24.13 18.70 -9.80
N LEU A 311 -24.41 18.19 -11.00
CA LEU A 311 -25.70 18.37 -11.68
C LEU A 311 -26.86 17.72 -10.89
N SER A 312 -26.66 16.53 -10.33
CA SER A 312 -27.68 15.87 -9.50
C SER A 312 -27.95 16.62 -8.19
N LEU A 313 -26.91 17.16 -7.55
CA LEU A 313 -27.05 18.00 -6.35
C LEU A 313 -27.76 19.32 -6.67
N LYS A 314 -27.44 19.93 -7.82
CA LYS A 314 -28.09 21.15 -8.29
C LYS A 314 -29.56 20.92 -8.61
N ASN A 315 -29.89 19.86 -9.37
CA ASN A 315 -31.29 19.52 -9.67
C ASN A 315 -32.11 19.24 -8.41
N ARG A 316 -31.51 18.60 -7.39
CA ARG A 316 -32.18 18.34 -6.11
C ARG A 316 -32.35 19.60 -5.25
N ALA A 317 -31.43 20.57 -5.37
CA ALA A 317 -31.57 21.88 -4.75
C ALA A 317 -32.62 22.74 -5.47
N ASP A 318 -32.68 22.65 -6.80
CA ASP A 318 -33.67 23.37 -7.62
C ASP A 318 -35.08 22.77 -7.43
N GLU A 319 -35.22 21.44 -7.27
CA GLU A 319 -36.48 20.79 -6.88
C GLU A 319 -36.93 21.20 -5.48
N ALA A 320 -36.01 21.22 -4.49
CA ALA A 320 -36.33 21.65 -3.13
C ALA A 320 -36.65 23.15 -3.02
N ALA A 321 -36.15 23.98 -3.95
CA ALA A 321 -36.49 25.40 -4.05
C ALA A 321 -37.79 25.66 -4.84
N SER A 322 -38.33 24.64 -5.52
CA SER A 322 -39.54 24.74 -6.34
C SER A 322 -40.81 24.24 -5.63
N ASP A 323 -40.71 23.81 -4.37
CA ASP A 323 -41.86 23.56 -3.49
C ASP A 323 -42.20 24.84 -2.70
N PRO A 324 -43.14 25.69 -3.16
CA PRO A 324 -43.71 26.71 -2.29
C PRO A 324 -44.63 26.02 -1.27
N GLU A 325 -44.39 26.32 0.00
CA GLU A 325 -45.28 26.00 1.12
C GLU A 325 -46.76 26.23 0.75
N SER A 326 -47.52 25.16 0.55
CA SER A 326 -48.96 25.20 0.78
C SER A 326 -49.17 25.09 2.29
N SER A 327 -48.96 26.19 2.99
CA SER A 327 -49.33 26.33 4.40
C SER A 327 -50.80 26.72 4.49
N ASP A 328 -51.51 25.92 5.28
CA ASP A 328 -52.91 26.00 5.61
C ASP A 328 -53.33 27.40 6.08
N SER A 329 -54.40 27.92 5.48
CA SER A 329 -55.17 29.01 6.07
C SER A 329 -56.34 28.41 6.85
N ASP A 330 -56.06 28.11 8.12
CA ASP A 330 -57.08 28.02 9.15
C ASP A 330 -57.66 29.41 9.40
N SER A 331 -58.96 29.57 9.26
CA SER A 331 -59.71 30.73 9.76
C SER A 331 -61.13 30.33 10.12
N SER A 332 -61.25 30.01 11.40
CA SER A 332 -62.47 29.88 12.20
C SER A 332 -63.52 30.97 11.92
N SER A 333 -64.80 30.61 11.88
CA SER A 333 -65.85 31.38 12.58
C SER A 333 -67.14 30.58 12.78
N SER A 334 -67.51 30.52 14.05
CA SER A 334 -68.75 30.13 14.68
C SER A 334 -70.02 30.80 14.12
N SER A 335 -71.15 30.10 14.12
CA SER A 335 -72.42 30.62 14.68
C SER A 335 -73.54 29.56 14.71
N SER A 336 -74.39 29.75 15.71
CA SER A 336 -75.38 28.85 16.30
C SER A 336 -76.74 28.82 15.58
N SER A 337 -77.59 27.89 16.03
CA SER A 337 -79.06 27.90 16.01
C SER A 337 -79.73 27.61 14.64
N SER A 338 -80.78 26.79 14.51
CA SER A 338 -81.81 26.32 15.44
C SER A 338 -82.26 24.90 15.09
#